data_AF-A0A511QDT3-F1
#
_entry.id   AF-A0A511QDT3-F1
#
_cell.length_a   1.000
_cell.length_b   1.000
_cell.length_c   1.000
_cell.angle_alpha   90.00
_cell.angle_beta   90.00
_cell.angle_gamma   90.00
#
_symmetry.space_group_name_H-M   'P 1'
#
loop_
_entity.id
_entity.type
_entity.pdbx_description
1 polymer ?
#
loop_
_entity_poly.entity_id
_entity_poly.type
_entity_poly.pdbx_seq_one_letter_code
_entity_poly.pdbx_strand_id
1 'polypeptide(L)'
;MTNLTAIGLNDSSLNRVDNESIFQKKLSNIFDGVFGTFDSSYINSSIAKLPELVGQTEEDSLRIYQLALENLKSKQQALSGVSLDTIVQSWLFSVQEKSSNGQIAAIDIANTANQTLAFYFQSWFQDQVHEKIDNRLSTDFIAQLRLGEQATQASQIGQMSPQEFTLAAKHLDSFIEMLASQTSSRPLKEYERSVLENAFDNLKGLPLKQFNNSDFLFNYDRFVLNTKNELQNIFSSMGVIVTTDSAQKLAEKIEFIPGISKHDLKGVLKTLSEQVKQPFNHIYNELDALTNLQFFLDKEIQKVQASPSPVSLSTLFSNVAIATVNSQIDKLLKDLDGVNQDLELPKNIVTIKKTVGQDISTLFDKMAQSQKVDTDFITRHKKLSTNLELFTERLKTRFQTNNDGGNDQQEYVLKGIDVFALIDASMGDRLDDQILFALGQLKDSQSDQRDDIKKELERLTIILNLFNFVQSTIHTAQSGDGKYNIDEKFKPGDFGYESMEEYLKSPEFEFLNSQNPPITTHKEFLEMQGLEPNSGIYEDTEDNGNKLSNLSTAISDRAKIVNTDVQLKTEEFSKINSDYNATIQAMNQIVQKFNSVLTDILRSY
;
A
#
# COMPACT_ATOMS: atom_id res chain seq x y z
N MET A 1 -35.83 35.47 -97.38
CA MET A 1 -36.84 34.94 -96.43
C MET A 1 -36.26 33.66 -95.85
N THR A 2 -35.66 33.74 -94.65
CA THR A 2 -36.16 33.12 -93.39
C THR A 2 -36.15 31.58 -93.44
N ASN A 3 -35.64 30.82 -92.48
CA ASN A 3 -34.97 31.05 -91.19
C ASN A 3 -34.43 29.66 -90.73
N LEU A 4 -33.36 29.69 -89.92
CA LEU A 4 -32.92 28.77 -88.83
C LEU A 4 -33.64 27.41 -88.69
N THR A 5 -32.95 26.28 -88.50
CA THR A 5 -32.09 25.98 -87.33
C THR A 5 -30.82 25.16 -87.63
N ALA A 6 -29.69 25.80 -87.34
CA ALA A 6 -28.40 25.29 -86.87
C ALA A 6 -28.55 24.39 -85.60
N ILE A 7 -27.68 23.48 -85.13
CA ILE A 7 -26.29 23.03 -85.30
C ILE A 7 -26.29 21.68 -84.53
N GLY A 8 -25.77 20.55 -84.99
CA GLY A 8 -24.40 20.31 -85.44
C GLY A 8 -23.68 19.50 -84.35
N LEU A 9 -23.74 18.17 -84.49
CA LEU A 9 -22.86 17.21 -83.81
C LEU A 9 -21.41 17.66 -84.03
N ASN A 10 -20.61 17.78 -82.96
CA ASN A 10 -19.16 17.76 -83.08
C ASN A 10 -18.52 17.32 -81.76
N ASP A 11 -17.96 16.12 -81.81
CA ASP A 11 -16.60 15.78 -81.39
C ASP A 11 -16.08 16.50 -80.13
N SER A 12 -16.40 15.93 -78.96
CA SER A 12 -15.80 16.30 -77.67
C SER A 12 -15.21 15.08 -76.96
N SER A 13 -14.56 14.20 -77.72
CA SER A 13 -13.87 13.03 -77.20
C SER A 13 -12.46 12.89 -77.77
N LEU A 14 -11.60 13.90 -77.60
CA LEU A 14 -10.13 13.81 -77.70
C LEU A 14 -9.53 15.22 -77.52
N ASN A 15 -9.19 15.59 -76.28
CA ASN A 15 -8.11 16.54 -75.89
C ASN A 15 -8.31 16.97 -74.44
N ARG A 16 -7.90 16.10 -73.52
CA ARG A 16 -7.60 16.47 -72.13
C ARG A 16 -6.22 15.91 -71.83
N VAL A 17 -5.21 16.49 -72.48
CA VAL A 17 -3.79 16.15 -72.32
C VAL A 17 -3.14 17.26 -71.50
N ASP A 18 -2.54 16.86 -70.39
CA ASP A 18 -1.40 17.44 -69.68
C ASP A 18 -0.98 18.86 -70.04
N ASN A 19 -1.27 19.81 -69.14
CA ASN A 19 -0.61 21.12 -69.10
C ASN A 19 0.14 21.28 -67.77
N GLU A 20 0.98 20.30 -67.41
CA GLU A 20 2.05 20.55 -66.44
C GLU A 20 3.11 21.41 -67.14
N SER A 21 3.43 22.57 -66.56
CA SER A 21 4.55 23.37 -67.07
C SER A 21 5.87 22.60 -66.95
N ILE A 22 6.84 22.92 -67.81
CA ILE A 22 8.17 22.29 -67.86
C ILE A 22 8.81 22.23 -66.46
N PHE A 23 8.61 23.27 -65.65
CA PHE A 23 9.08 23.33 -64.27
C PHE A 23 8.47 22.22 -63.40
N GLN A 24 7.14 22.05 -63.36
CA GLN A 24 6.54 21.01 -62.50
C GLN A 24 6.90 19.59 -62.97
N LYS A 25 7.11 19.37 -64.27
CA LYS A 25 7.59 18.07 -64.77
C LYS A 25 9.01 17.77 -64.29
N LYS A 26 9.91 18.76 -64.32
CA LYS A 26 11.26 18.63 -63.75
C LYS A 26 11.22 18.44 -62.24
N LEU A 27 10.34 19.18 -61.55
CA LEU A 27 10.16 19.06 -60.12
C LEU A 27 9.65 17.65 -59.74
N SER A 28 8.67 17.10 -60.45
CA SER A 28 8.20 15.72 -60.26
C SER A 28 9.34 14.71 -60.38
N ASN A 29 10.19 14.84 -61.39
CA ASN A 29 11.37 13.98 -61.54
C ASN A 29 12.35 14.10 -60.37
N ILE A 30 12.48 15.29 -59.74
CA ILE A 30 13.31 15.47 -58.53
C ILE A 30 12.70 14.70 -57.36
N PHE A 31 11.38 14.80 -57.15
CA PHE A 31 10.70 14.03 -56.11
C PHE A 31 10.89 12.52 -56.34
N ASP A 32 10.65 12.04 -57.55
CA ASP A 32 10.86 10.63 -57.91
C ASP A 32 12.32 10.20 -57.71
N GLY A 33 13.28 11.07 -58.04
CA GLY A 33 14.71 10.81 -57.87
C GLY A 33 15.14 10.74 -56.40
N VAL A 34 14.57 11.58 -55.54
CA VAL A 34 14.91 11.60 -54.11
C VAL A 34 14.20 10.49 -53.34
N PHE A 35 12.96 10.13 -53.70
CA PHE A 35 12.11 9.26 -52.87
C PHE A 35 11.71 7.94 -53.51
N GLY A 36 11.94 7.76 -54.81
CA GLY A 36 11.26 6.74 -55.60
C GLY A 36 9.88 7.22 -56.03
N THR A 37 9.21 6.47 -56.91
CA THR A 37 7.85 6.79 -57.36
C THR A 37 6.86 6.73 -56.20
N PHE A 38 6.30 7.88 -55.82
CA PHE A 38 5.23 7.94 -54.81
C PHE A 38 3.93 7.40 -55.39
N ASP A 39 3.31 6.45 -54.69
CA ASP A 39 2.01 5.87 -55.08
C ASP A 39 0.81 6.73 -54.61
N SER A 40 1.08 7.95 -54.09
CA SER A 40 0.04 8.84 -53.56
C SER A 40 -0.37 9.89 -54.59
N SER A 41 -1.62 9.79 -55.06
CA SER A 41 -2.26 10.77 -55.94
C SER A 41 -2.24 12.19 -55.35
N TYR A 42 -2.23 12.30 -54.02
CA TYR A 42 -2.16 13.56 -53.30
C TYR A 42 -0.81 14.27 -53.46
N ILE A 43 0.31 13.58 -53.28
CA ILE A 43 1.67 14.16 -53.44
C ILE A 43 1.82 14.68 -54.87
N ASN A 44 1.45 13.87 -55.88
CA ASN A 44 1.53 14.28 -57.28
C ASN A 44 0.68 15.54 -57.56
N SER A 45 -0.55 15.58 -57.03
CA SER A 45 -1.42 16.76 -57.15
C SER A 45 -0.87 18.01 -56.43
N SER A 46 -0.04 17.81 -55.40
CA SER A 46 0.57 18.89 -54.61
C SER A 46 1.82 19.44 -55.28
N ILE A 47 2.64 18.58 -55.88
CA ILE A 47 3.81 18.96 -56.68
C ILE A 47 3.39 19.84 -57.86
N ALA A 48 2.30 19.49 -58.54
CA ALA A 48 1.76 20.25 -59.67
C ALA A 48 1.38 21.71 -59.30
N LYS A 49 1.17 22.01 -58.02
CA LYS A 49 0.80 23.34 -57.51
C LYS A 49 1.99 24.18 -57.01
N LEU A 50 3.19 23.62 -56.96
CA LEU A 50 4.37 24.33 -56.46
C LEU A 50 4.90 25.33 -57.49
N PRO A 51 5.13 26.60 -57.10
CA PRO A 51 5.65 27.62 -58.00
C PRO A 51 7.19 27.66 -58.02
N GLU A 52 7.73 28.33 -59.03
CA GLU A 52 9.10 28.84 -59.01
C GLU A 52 9.30 29.85 -57.86
N LEU A 53 10.50 29.91 -57.31
CA LEU A 53 10.78 30.71 -56.11
C LEU A 53 11.04 32.17 -56.49
N VAL A 54 10.48 33.09 -55.71
CA VAL A 54 10.61 34.53 -55.97
C VAL A 54 12.08 34.95 -55.95
N GLY A 55 12.52 35.57 -57.05
CA GLY A 55 13.89 36.08 -57.20
C GLY A 55 14.95 35.01 -57.46
N GLN A 56 14.56 33.79 -57.80
CA GLN A 56 15.46 32.70 -58.18
C GLN A 56 15.30 32.32 -59.65
N THR A 57 16.32 31.67 -60.21
CA THR A 57 16.20 31.02 -61.53
C THR A 57 15.38 29.73 -61.40
N GLU A 58 14.92 29.19 -62.54
CA GLU A 58 14.27 27.86 -62.58
C GLU A 58 15.18 26.78 -61.97
N GLU A 59 16.46 26.76 -62.36
CA GLU A 59 17.45 25.79 -61.88
C GLU A 59 17.74 25.95 -60.38
N ASP A 60 17.87 27.19 -59.89
CA ASP A 60 18.07 27.45 -58.46
C ASP A 60 16.84 27.06 -57.64
N SER A 61 15.63 27.32 -58.17
CA SER A 61 14.37 26.91 -57.54
C SER A 61 14.29 25.40 -57.39
N LEU A 62 14.54 24.66 -58.47
CA LEU A 62 14.59 23.20 -58.48
C LEU A 62 15.62 22.66 -57.47
N ARG A 63 16.82 23.25 -57.44
CA ARG A 63 17.88 22.86 -56.50
C ARG A 63 17.49 23.12 -55.03
N ILE A 64 16.81 24.23 -54.73
CA ILE A 64 16.35 24.53 -53.37
C ILE A 64 15.30 23.53 -52.90
N TYR A 65 14.33 23.17 -53.77
CA TYR A 65 13.37 22.10 -53.45
C TYR A 65 14.09 20.76 -53.24
N GLN A 66 15.02 20.39 -54.13
CA GLN A 66 15.80 19.15 -53.99
C GLN A 66 16.54 19.07 -52.65
N LEU A 67 17.25 20.14 -52.27
CA LEU A 67 17.99 20.19 -51.00
C LEU A 67 17.08 20.04 -49.78
N ALA A 68 15.90 20.65 -49.80
CA ALA A 68 14.91 20.49 -48.73
C ALA A 68 14.42 19.04 -48.63
N LEU A 69 14.16 18.40 -49.77
CA LEU A 69 13.73 17.00 -49.84
C LEU A 69 14.81 16.02 -49.34
N GLU A 70 16.05 16.19 -49.78
CA GLU A 70 17.18 15.38 -49.33
C GLU A 70 17.40 15.53 -47.82
N ASN A 71 17.25 16.75 -47.30
CA ASN A 71 17.33 17.03 -45.86
C ASN A 71 16.19 16.38 -45.07
N LEU A 72 14.94 16.46 -45.56
CA LEU A 72 13.78 15.77 -44.98
C LEU A 72 14.01 14.27 -44.92
N LYS A 73 14.38 13.65 -46.05
CA LYS A 73 14.67 12.21 -46.16
C LYS A 73 15.73 11.79 -45.15
N SER A 74 16.86 12.49 -45.14
CA SER A 74 18.02 12.09 -44.36
C SER A 74 17.78 12.23 -42.86
N LYS A 75 17.04 13.26 -42.43
CA LYS A 75 16.72 13.48 -41.00
C LYS A 75 15.54 12.65 -40.52
N GLN A 76 14.55 12.37 -41.37
CA GLN A 76 13.41 11.50 -41.04
C GLN A 76 13.86 10.11 -40.59
N GLN A 77 14.93 9.57 -41.18
CA GLN A 77 15.48 8.26 -40.80
C GLN A 77 15.87 8.14 -39.33
N ALA A 78 16.09 9.27 -38.63
CA ALA A 78 16.36 9.29 -37.20
C ALA A 78 15.11 9.08 -36.32
N LEU A 79 13.91 9.25 -36.89
CA LEU A 79 12.62 9.19 -36.18
C LEU A 79 11.93 7.86 -36.50
N SER A 80 12.09 6.88 -35.62
CA SER A 80 11.45 5.56 -35.79
C SER A 80 9.92 5.67 -35.82
N GLY A 81 9.26 4.85 -36.65
CA GLY A 81 7.80 4.83 -36.75
C GLY A 81 7.17 5.97 -37.55
N VAL A 82 7.91 7.04 -37.86
CA VAL A 82 7.42 8.13 -38.71
C VAL A 82 7.68 7.80 -40.18
N SER A 83 6.65 7.74 -41.02
CA SER A 83 6.84 7.44 -42.45
C SER A 83 7.31 8.67 -43.25
N LEU A 84 8.12 8.45 -44.28
CA LEU A 84 8.61 9.53 -45.13
C LEU A 84 7.50 10.21 -45.93
N ASP A 85 6.53 9.43 -46.42
CA ASP A 85 5.36 9.95 -47.14
C ASP A 85 4.58 10.93 -46.27
N THR A 86 4.38 10.60 -44.98
CA THR A 86 3.69 11.44 -44.01
C THR A 86 4.40 12.77 -43.80
N ILE A 87 5.73 12.76 -43.64
CA ILE A 87 6.52 13.99 -43.50
C ILE A 87 6.44 14.85 -44.77
N VAL A 88 6.61 14.24 -45.95
CA VAL A 88 6.59 14.96 -47.23
C VAL A 88 5.22 15.59 -47.49
N GLN A 89 4.13 14.87 -47.20
CA GLN A 89 2.77 15.40 -47.33
C GLN A 89 2.53 16.61 -46.44
N SER A 90 2.93 16.55 -45.16
CA SER A 90 2.81 17.68 -44.24
C SER A 90 3.65 18.87 -44.68
N TRP A 91 4.88 18.63 -45.13
CA TRP A 91 5.74 19.71 -45.61
C TRP A 91 5.16 20.39 -46.86
N LEU A 92 4.68 19.61 -47.85
CA LEU A 92 4.01 20.15 -49.04
C LEU A 92 2.81 21.00 -48.68
N PHE A 93 2.01 20.55 -47.70
CA PHE A 93 0.89 21.32 -47.19
C PHE A 93 1.35 22.65 -46.57
N SER A 94 2.38 22.64 -45.71
CA SER A 94 2.94 23.87 -45.13
C SER A 94 3.52 24.84 -46.16
N VAL A 95 4.17 24.32 -47.21
CA VAL A 95 4.68 25.11 -48.34
C VAL A 95 3.53 25.80 -49.07
N GLN A 96 2.43 25.09 -49.32
CA GLN A 96 1.24 25.64 -49.98
C GLN A 96 0.56 26.71 -49.12
N GLU A 97 0.43 26.50 -47.81
CA GLU A 97 -0.14 27.52 -46.89
C GLU A 97 0.71 28.80 -46.86
N LYS A 98 2.04 28.65 -46.92
CA LYS A 98 2.96 29.80 -46.98
C LYS A 98 2.96 30.51 -48.33
N SER A 99 2.52 29.86 -49.39
CA SER A 99 2.47 30.44 -50.73
C SER A 99 1.31 31.42 -50.88
N SER A 100 1.53 32.67 -50.47
CA SER A 100 0.54 33.73 -50.66
C SER A 100 0.51 34.15 -52.13
N ASN A 101 -0.66 34.09 -52.77
CA ASN A 101 -0.87 34.44 -54.19
C ASN A 101 -0.01 33.64 -55.19
N GLY A 102 0.36 32.40 -54.85
CA GLY A 102 1.20 31.55 -55.73
C GLY A 102 2.67 31.96 -55.78
N GLN A 103 3.13 32.74 -54.80
CA GLN A 103 4.53 33.14 -54.65
C GLN A 103 5.09 32.61 -53.34
N ILE A 104 6.36 32.21 -53.35
CA ILE A 104 7.07 31.76 -52.15
C ILE A 104 8.56 32.09 -52.25
N ALA A 105 9.17 32.49 -51.13
CA ALA A 105 10.59 32.82 -51.08
C ALA A 105 11.45 31.57 -50.83
N ALA A 106 12.70 31.59 -51.29
CA ALA A 106 13.66 30.50 -51.08
C ALA A 106 13.83 30.11 -49.60
N ILE A 107 13.89 31.09 -48.71
CA ILE A 107 14.05 30.86 -47.27
C ILE A 107 12.86 30.13 -46.65
N ASP A 108 11.67 30.29 -47.22
CA ASP A 108 10.44 29.69 -46.72
C ASP A 108 10.39 28.18 -46.96
N ILE A 109 11.00 27.70 -48.04
CA ILE A 109 11.14 26.27 -48.34
C ILE A 109 11.95 25.57 -47.25
N ALA A 110 13.09 26.14 -46.87
CA ALA A 110 13.93 25.60 -45.81
C ALA A 110 13.26 25.71 -44.43
N ASN A 111 12.62 26.85 -44.14
CA ASN A 111 11.94 27.07 -42.86
C ASN A 111 10.77 26.10 -42.64
N THR A 112 9.92 25.91 -43.65
CA THR A 112 8.79 24.97 -43.58
C THR A 112 9.27 23.52 -43.43
N ALA A 113 10.35 23.12 -44.11
CA ALA A 113 10.95 21.79 -43.95
C ALA A 113 11.44 21.57 -42.52
N ASN A 114 12.15 22.54 -41.96
CA ASN A 114 12.68 22.48 -40.60
C ASN A 114 11.57 22.49 -39.54
N GLN A 115 10.49 23.25 -39.75
CA GLN A 115 9.30 23.25 -38.90
C GLN A 115 8.58 21.90 -38.94
N THR A 116 8.47 21.29 -40.12
CA THR A 116 7.86 19.96 -40.29
C THR A 116 8.67 18.92 -39.51
N LEU A 117 10.00 18.92 -39.65
CA LEU A 117 10.87 18.02 -38.89
C LEU A 117 10.77 18.24 -37.37
N ALA A 118 10.69 19.49 -36.93
CA ALA A 118 10.51 19.79 -35.50
C ALA A 118 9.18 19.24 -34.97
N PHE A 119 8.08 19.39 -35.71
CA PHE A 119 6.79 18.83 -35.35
C PHE A 119 6.86 17.30 -35.19
N TYR A 120 7.39 16.60 -36.18
CA TYR A 120 7.50 15.13 -36.11
C TYR A 120 8.51 14.66 -35.06
N PHE A 121 9.58 15.41 -34.80
CA PHE A 121 10.47 15.14 -33.68
C PHE A 121 9.74 15.22 -32.33
N GLN A 122 8.91 16.26 -32.12
CA GLN A 122 8.15 16.43 -30.89
C GLN A 122 7.15 15.29 -30.69
N SER A 123 6.39 14.94 -31.75
CA SER A 123 5.44 13.82 -31.72
C SER A 123 6.15 12.51 -31.41
N TRP A 124 7.23 12.21 -32.15
CA TRP A 124 8.01 10.99 -31.94
C TRP A 124 8.52 10.88 -30.50
N PHE A 125 9.07 11.96 -29.94
CA PHE A 125 9.62 11.92 -28.60
C PHE A 125 8.52 11.83 -27.52
N GLN A 126 7.36 12.45 -27.77
CA GLN A 126 6.17 12.26 -26.93
C GLN A 126 5.74 10.79 -26.92
N ASP A 127 5.68 10.15 -28.09
CA ASP A 127 5.34 8.73 -28.20
C ASP A 127 6.35 7.87 -27.42
N GLN A 128 7.65 8.17 -27.50
CA GLN A 128 8.67 7.48 -26.69
C GLN A 128 8.39 7.59 -25.18
N VAL A 129 8.04 8.77 -24.67
CA VAL A 129 7.75 8.98 -23.24
C VAL A 129 6.48 8.22 -22.83
N HIS A 130 5.40 8.35 -23.59
CA HIS A 130 4.09 7.79 -23.24
C HIS A 130 4.03 6.27 -23.39
N GLU A 131 4.66 5.72 -24.43
CA GLU A 131 4.66 4.26 -24.67
C GLU A 131 5.63 3.52 -23.77
N LYS A 132 6.83 4.07 -23.52
CA LYS A 132 7.89 3.36 -22.79
C LYS A 132 7.91 3.64 -21.28
N ILE A 133 7.41 4.81 -20.83
CA ILE A 133 7.47 5.19 -19.41
C ILE A 133 6.08 5.18 -18.77
N ASP A 134 5.25 6.17 -19.08
CA ASP A 134 3.89 6.32 -18.53
C ASP A 134 3.11 7.36 -19.34
N ASN A 135 1.92 6.99 -19.81
CA ASN A 135 1.08 7.84 -20.66
C ASN A 135 0.42 9.02 -19.94
N ARG A 136 0.57 9.10 -18.60
CA ARG A 136 0.04 10.21 -17.79
C ARG A 136 1.05 11.36 -17.65
N LEU A 137 2.31 11.17 -18.07
CA LEU A 137 3.36 12.18 -17.93
C LEU A 137 3.13 13.36 -18.89
N SER A 138 3.40 14.58 -18.43
CA SER A 138 3.43 15.76 -19.30
C SER A 138 4.60 15.69 -20.28
N THR A 139 4.35 16.11 -21.52
CA THR A 139 5.33 16.22 -22.60
C THR A 139 5.61 17.67 -23.01
N ASP A 140 5.12 18.66 -22.24
CA ASP A 140 5.28 20.08 -22.53
C ASP A 140 6.75 20.52 -22.61
N PHE A 141 7.64 19.83 -21.89
CA PHE A 141 9.06 20.11 -21.91
C PHE A 141 9.71 19.82 -23.28
N ILE A 142 9.15 18.92 -24.08
CA ILE A 142 9.72 18.43 -25.35
C ILE A 142 9.90 19.57 -26.36
N ALA A 143 8.91 20.45 -26.47
CA ALA A 143 8.96 21.60 -27.37
C ALA A 143 10.06 22.62 -27.00
N GLN A 144 10.52 22.60 -25.75
CA GLN A 144 11.53 23.50 -25.20
C GLN A 144 12.89 22.82 -25.02
N LEU A 145 13.04 21.56 -25.46
CA LEU A 145 14.32 20.87 -25.42
C LEU A 145 15.33 21.53 -26.34
N ARG A 146 16.53 21.73 -25.79
CA ARG A 146 17.64 22.35 -26.51
C ARG A 146 18.50 21.26 -27.15
N LEU A 147 18.27 21.07 -28.45
CA LEU A 147 19.08 20.22 -29.33
C LEU A 147 20.38 20.93 -29.74
N GLY A 148 20.34 22.26 -29.91
CA GLY A 148 21.49 23.08 -30.32
C GLY A 148 21.41 24.55 -29.87
N GLU A 149 22.25 25.41 -30.45
CA GLU A 149 22.42 26.79 -29.98
C GLU A 149 21.35 27.78 -30.47
N GLN A 150 20.54 27.42 -31.47
CA GLN A 150 19.56 28.32 -32.10
C GLN A 150 18.33 28.56 -31.21
N ALA A 151 17.63 29.67 -31.44
CA ALA A 151 16.51 30.11 -30.61
C ALA A 151 15.28 29.18 -30.69
N THR A 152 14.99 28.57 -31.85
CA THR A 152 13.84 27.68 -32.03
C THR A 152 14.30 26.26 -32.36
N GLN A 153 13.54 25.25 -31.95
CA GLN A 153 13.86 23.85 -32.24
C GLN A 153 13.94 23.57 -33.75
N ALA A 154 13.07 24.18 -34.56
CA ALA A 154 13.16 24.12 -36.02
C ALA A 154 14.49 24.67 -36.54
N SER A 155 14.93 25.84 -36.06
CA SER A 155 16.23 26.39 -36.44
C SER A 155 17.40 25.53 -35.97
N GLN A 156 17.30 24.91 -34.79
CA GLN A 156 18.32 23.99 -34.26
C GLN A 156 18.44 22.76 -35.17
N ILE A 157 17.32 22.09 -35.48
CA ILE A 157 17.28 20.94 -36.39
C ILE A 157 17.77 21.32 -37.79
N GLY A 158 17.40 22.51 -38.27
CA GLY A 158 17.85 23.02 -39.57
C GLY A 158 19.36 23.14 -39.70
N GLN A 159 20.04 23.61 -38.65
CA GLN A 159 21.49 23.79 -38.64
C GLN A 159 22.27 22.49 -38.38
N MET A 160 21.64 21.46 -37.84
CA MET A 160 22.27 20.15 -37.66
C MET A 160 22.47 19.44 -38.99
N SER A 161 23.60 18.75 -39.14
CA SER A 161 23.76 17.71 -40.14
C SER A 161 22.82 16.52 -39.85
N PRO A 162 22.51 15.68 -40.86
CA PRO A 162 21.75 14.45 -40.65
C PRO A 162 22.37 13.52 -39.60
N GLN A 163 23.70 13.44 -39.54
CA GLN A 163 24.41 12.62 -38.55
C GLN A 163 24.24 13.17 -37.13
N GLU A 164 24.37 14.50 -36.94
CA GLU A 164 24.15 15.13 -35.64
C GLU A 164 22.72 14.95 -35.14
N PHE A 165 21.72 15.10 -36.02
CA PHE A 165 20.33 14.88 -35.66
C PHE A 165 20.05 13.41 -35.30
N THR A 166 20.62 12.46 -36.06
CA THR A 166 20.52 11.02 -35.75
C THR A 166 21.14 10.69 -34.40
N LEU A 167 22.30 11.26 -34.07
CA LEU A 167 22.93 11.08 -32.76
C LEU A 167 22.10 11.69 -31.63
N ALA A 168 21.47 12.85 -31.85
CA ALA A 168 20.58 13.48 -30.88
C ALA A 168 19.34 12.62 -30.59
N ALA A 169 18.66 12.13 -31.63
CA ALA A 169 17.52 11.22 -31.49
C ALA A 169 17.92 9.93 -30.76
N LYS A 170 19.03 9.31 -31.16
CA LYS A 170 19.55 8.10 -30.49
C LYS A 170 19.87 8.33 -29.01
N HIS A 171 20.43 9.49 -28.65
CA HIS A 171 20.71 9.81 -27.25
C HIS A 171 19.42 9.93 -26.43
N LEU A 172 18.39 10.57 -26.97
CA LEU A 172 17.08 10.69 -26.33
C LEU A 172 16.39 9.33 -26.19
N ASP A 173 16.44 8.50 -27.23
CA ASP A 173 15.88 7.14 -27.19
C ASP A 173 16.57 6.28 -26.13
N SER A 174 17.91 6.28 -26.09
CA SER A 174 18.68 5.60 -25.04
C SER A 174 18.39 6.14 -23.64
N PHE A 175 18.14 7.44 -23.49
CA PHE A 175 17.73 8.03 -22.22
C PHE A 175 16.37 7.49 -21.74
N ILE A 176 15.39 7.42 -22.65
CA ILE A 176 14.07 6.87 -22.35
C ILE A 176 14.13 5.37 -22.10
N GLU A 177 14.88 4.60 -22.89
CA GLU A 177 15.04 3.16 -22.68
C GLU A 177 15.69 2.84 -21.33
N MET A 178 16.70 3.61 -20.93
CA MET A 178 17.29 3.49 -19.60
C MET A 178 16.24 3.72 -18.50
N LEU A 179 15.47 4.81 -18.58
CA LEU A 179 14.41 5.09 -17.61
C LEU A 179 13.34 3.99 -17.59
N ALA A 180 12.85 3.61 -18.77
CA ALA A 180 11.87 2.56 -18.95
C ALA A 180 12.34 1.23 -18.36
N SER A 181 13.59 0.81 -18.58
CA SER A 181 14.13 -0.43 -18.01
C SER A 181 14.12 -0.46 -16.47
N GLN A 182 14.10 0.71 -15.83
CA GLN A 182 14.13 0.89 -14.39
C GLN A 182 12.73 1.10 -13.78
N THR A 183 11.73 1.46 -14.59
CA THR A 183 10.36 1.73 -14.15
C THR A 183 9.32 0.74 -14.65
N SER A 184 9.59 0.01 -15.75
CA SER A 184 8.60 -0.83 -16.46
C SER A 184 8.10 -2.09 -15.73
N SER A 185 8.68 -2.42 -14.57
CA SER A 185 8.20 -3.55 -13.76
C SER A 185 6.83 -3.29 -13.10
N ARG A 186 6.41 -2.03 -13.00
CA ARG A 186 5.11 -1.62 -12.45
C ARG A 186 4.73 -0.20 -12.91
N PRO A 187 3.44 0.17 -12.89
CA PRO A 187 3.04 1.56 -13.06
C PRO A 187 3.71 2.48 -12.03
N LEU A 188 4.02 3.72 -12.43
CA LEU A 188 4.51 4.74 -11.51
C LEU A 188 3.44 5.07 -10.46
N LYS A 189 3.85 5.08 -9.18
CA LYS A 189 3.02 5.60 -8.09
C LYS A 189 2.84 7.11 -8.28
N GLU A 190 1.78 7.66 -7.69
CA GLU A 190 1.43 9.09 -7.82
C GLU A 190 2.60 10.03 -7.45
N TYR A 191 3.29 9.74 -6.35
CA TYR A 191 4.46 10.50 -5.91
C TYR A 191 5.63 10.41 -6.91
N GLU A 192 5.94 9.21 -7.41
CA GLU A 192 7.04 9.00 -8.36
C GLU A 192 6.77 9.71 -9.68
N ARG A 193 5.51 9.69 -10.13
CA ARG A 193 5.07 10.45 -11.29
C ARG A 193 5.29 11.94 -11.08
N SER A 194 4.86 12.49 -9.94
CA SER A 194 5.04 13.91 -9.62
C SER A 194 6.51 14.33 -9.56
N VAL A 195 7.37 13.48 -8.99
CA VAL A 195 8.83 13.71 -8.97
C VAL A 195 9.41 13.72 -10.38
N LEU A 196 9.01 12.75 -11.21
CA LEU A 196 9.50 12.64 -12.58
C LEU A 196 8.99 13.78 -13.48
N GLU A 197 7.74 14.20 -13.32
CA GLU A 197 7.16 15.37 -13.99
C GLU A 197 7.95 16.64 -13.66
N ASN A 198 8.25 16.87 -12.38
CA ASN A 198 9.10 17.99 -11.97
C ASN A 198 10.50 17.89 -12.60
N ALA A 199 11.09 16.70 -12.62
CA ALA A 199 12.41 16.49 -13.23
C ALA A 199 12.40 16.78 -14.74
N PHE A 200 11.37 16.34 -15.47
CA PHE A 200 11.20 16.63 -16.89
C PHE A 200 10.95 18.10 -17.18
N ASP A 201 10.15 18.77 -16.36
CA ASP A 201 9.92 20.20 -16.46
C ASP A 201 11.21 21.01 -16.31
N ASN A 202 12.12 20.53 -15.48
CA ASN A 202 13.44 21.14 -15.34
C ASN A 202 14.42 20.77 -16.46
N LEU A 203 14.05 19.93 -17.45
CA LEU A 203 14.85 19.73 -18.67
C LEU A 203 14.61 20.82 -19.72
N LYS A 204 13.61 21.69 -19.54
CA LYS A 204 13.30 22.81 -20.44
C LYS A 204 14.54 23.70 -20.61
N GLY A 205 14.98 23.88 -21.86
CA GLY A 205 16.14 24.71 -22.21
C GLY A 205 17.53 24.08 -21.92
N LEU A 206 17.60 22.91 -21.29
CA LEU A 206 18.86 22.23 -21.01
C LEU A 206 19.42 21.53 -22.27
N PRO A 207 20.72 21.68 -22.58
CA PRO A 207 21.36 20.94 -23.65
C PRO A 207 21.38 19.44 -23.36
N LEU A 208 21.17 18.59 -24.38
CA LEU A 208 21.15 17.13 -24.25
C LEU A 208 22.37 16.56 -23.50
N LYS A 209 23.57 17.10 -23.75
CA LYS A 209 24.82 16.66 -23.11
C LYS A 209 24.84 16.89 -21.59
N GLN A 210 23.95 17.72 -21.06
CA GLN A 210 23.86 18.06 -19.64
C GLN A 210 22.80 17.26 -18.89
N PHE A 211 21.96 16.46 -19.55
CA PHE A 211 20.90 15.67 -18.90
C PHE A 211 21.48 14.76 -17.80
N ASN A 212 22.51 14.00 -18.13
CA ASN A 212 23.19 13.08 -17.21
C ASN A 212 24.03 13.80 -16.13
N ASN A 213 24.27 15.11 -16.29
CA ASN A 213 24.99 15.93 -15.30
C ASN A 213 24.05 16.83 -14.49
N SER A 214 22.74 16.78 -14.76
CA SER A 214 21.73 17.53 -14.02
C SER A 214 21.67 17.11 -12.55
N ASP A 215 20.97 17.92 -11.75
CA ASP A 215 20.71 17.62 -10.35
C ASP A 215 19.76 16.43 -10.17
N PHE A 216 18.99 16.08 -11.20
CA PHE A 216 18.01 15.01 -11.17
C PHE A 216 18.65 13.64 -11.42
N LEU A 217 18.22 12.66 -10.63
CA LEU A 217 18.76 11.30 -10.60
C LEU A 217 17.89 10.38 -11.47
N PHE A 218 18.06 10.49 -12.79
CA PHE A 218 17.39 9.63 -13.77
C PHE A 218 17.97 8.21 -13.89
N ASN A 219 19.17 8.00 -13.35
CA ASN A 219 19.93 6.76 -13.52
C ASN A 219 20.11 6.08 -12.16
N TYR A 220 19.82 4.78 -12.09
CA TYR A 220 19.96 3.97 -10.89
C TYR A 220 21.36 4.03 -10.25
N ASP A 221 22.45 3.88 -11.01
CA ASP A 221 23.82 3.94 -10.46
C ASP A 221 24.13 5.31 -9.86
N ARG A 222 23.68 6.39 -10.51
CA ARG A 222 23.79 7.75 -9.94
C ARG A 222 22.96 7.87 -8.67
N PHE A 223 21.75 7.34 -8.66
CA PHE A 223 20.90 7.32 -7.47
C PHE A 223 21.55 6.58 -6.30
N VAL A 224 22.07 5.37 -6.53
CA VAL A 224 22.77 4.58 -5.53
C VAL A 224 24.00 5.33 -5.01
N LEU A 225 24.82 5.91 -5.89
CA LEU A 225 26.00 6.67 -5.48
C LEU A 225 25.65 7.88 -4.60
N ASN A 226 24.63 8.66 -4.99
CA ASN A 226 24.21 9.84 -4.23
C ASN A 226 23.54 9.44 -2.91
N THR A 227 22.71 8.39 -2.93
CA THR A 227 22.07 7.83 -1.73
C THR A 227 23.11 7.31 -0.74
N LYS A 228 24.13 6.58 -1.21
CA LYS A 228 25.24 6.12 -0.37
C LYS A 228 25.93 7.30 0.32
N ASN A 229 26.36 8.29 -0.45
CA ASN A 229 27.09 9.43 0.08
C ASN A 229 26.24 10.20 1.11
N GLU A 230 24.95 10.42 0.81
CA GLU A 230 24.08 11.17 1.70
C GLU A 230 23.71 10.36 2.95
N LEU A 231 23.52 9.05 2.86
CA LEU A 231 23.35 8.19 4.04
C LEU A 231 24.58 8.23 4.95
N GLN A 232 25.80 8.21 4.39
CA GLN A 232 27.03 8.35 5.18
C GLN A 232 27.10 9.71 5.89
N ASN A 233 26.77 10.79 5.18
CA ASN A 233 26.74 12.14 5.75
C ASN A 233 25.72 12.25 6.89
N ILE A 234 24.50 11.74 6.65
CA ILE A 234 23.39 11.83 7.59
C ILE A 234 23.65 10.99 8.83
N PHE A 235 24.08 9.74 8.70
CA PHE A 235 24.41 8.91 9.86
C PHE A 235 25.57 9.49 10.67
N SER A 236 26.60 10.03 10.00
CA SER A 236 27.69 10.74 10.68
C SER A 236 27.18 11.95 11.46
N SER A 237 26.24 12.73 10.88
CA SER A 237 25.61 13.87 11.56
C SER A 237 24.70 13.45 12.74
N MET A 238 24.17 12.22 12.70
CA MET A 238 23.45 11.62 13.81
C MET A 238 24.39 11.13 14.92
N GLY A 239 25.70 11.07 14.69
CA GLY A 239 26.69 10.50 15.60
C GLY A 239 26.81 8.97 15.50
N VAL A 240 26.32 8.40 14.40
CA VAL A 240 26.26 6.95 14.14
C VAL A 240 27.34 6.59 13.13
N ILE A 241 28.06 5.50 13.40
CA ILE A 241 29.12 4.99 12.54
C ILE A 241 28.52 3.98 11.56
N VAL A 242 28.66 4.25 10.27
CA VAL A 242 28.31 3.30 9.20
C VAL A 242 29.48 3.16 8.24
N THR A 243 29.90 1.92 7.97
CA THR A 243 31.00 1.64 7.04
C THR A 243 30.61 1.98 5.60
N THR A 244 31.61 2.27 4.75
CA THR A 244 31.35 2.54 3.32
C THR A 244 30.68 1.36 2.61
N ASP A 245 31.05 0.12 2.97
CA ASP A 245 30.43 -1.09 2.42
C ASP A 245 28.97 -1.24 2.87
N SER A 246 28.69 -1.01 4.16
CA SER A 246 27.33 -1.03 4.70
C SER A 246 26.43 0.02 4.04
N ALA A 247 26.95 1.24 3.87
CA ALA A 247 26.23 2.33 3.20
C ALA A 247 25.97 2.02 1.73
N GLN A 248 26.92 1.40 1.02
CA GLN A 248 26.75 0.98 -0.37
C GLN A 248 25.63 -0.06 -0.49
N LYS A 249 25.72 -1.15 0.28
CA LYS A 249 24.71 -2.22 0.29
C LYS A 249 23.33 -1.70 0.68
N LEU A 250 23.27 -0.74 1.61
CA LEU A 250 22.03 -0.10 2.00
C LEU A 250 21.45 0.72 0.85
N ALA A 251 22.26 1.55 0.19
CA ALA A 251 21.84 2.37 -0.95
C ALA A 251 21.32 1.53 -2.13
N GLU A 252 21.94 0.38 -2.41
CA GLU A 252 21.47 -0.57 -3.43
C GLU A 252 20.10 -1.18 -3.09
N LYS A 253 19.75 -1.26 -1.80
CA LYS A 253 18.46 -1.76 -1.32
C LYS A 253 17.37 -0.70 -1.24
N ILE A 254 17.72 0.59 -1.35
CA ILE A 254 16.71 1.66 -1.34
C ILE A 254 15.89 1.61 -2.63
N GLU A 255 14.57 1.68 -2.52
CA GLU A 255 13.66 1.78 -3.66
C GLU A 255 14.04 3.00 -4.52
N PHE A 256 14.27 2.76 -5.80
CA PHE A 256 14.67 3.80 -6.74
C PHE A 256 13.51 4.76 -7.01
N ILE A 257 13.75 6.06 -6.82
CA ILE A 257 12.78 7.13 -7.11
C ILE A 257 13.28 7.86 -8.37
N PRO A 258 12.70 7.56 -9.55
CA PRO A 258 13.20 8.10 -10.81
C PRO A 258 13.05 9.62 -10.85
N GLY A 259 14.16 10.31 -11.08
CA GLY A 259 14.17 11.77 -11.23
C GLY A 259 14.16 12.55 -9.92
N ILE A 260 14.30 11.93 -8.74
CA ILE A 260 14.52 12.71 -7.51
C ILE A 260 15.76 13.59 -7.64
N SER A 261 15.69 14.85 -7.23
CA SER A 261 16.85 15.75 -7.24
C SER A 261 17.81 15.41 -6.10
N LYS A 262 19.11 15.73 -6.24
CA LYS A 262 20.06 15.56 -5.12
C LYS A 262 19.66 16.41 -3.92
N HIS A 263 19.13 17.61 -4.19
CA HIS A 263 18.62 18.49 -3.17
C HIS A 263 17.46 17.85 -2.38
N ASP A 264 16.47 17.28 -3.07
CA ASP A 264 15.29 16.70 -2.43
C ASP A 264 15.64 15.39 -1.71
N LEU A 265 16.51 14.56 -2.29
CA LEU A 265 17.05 13.37 -1.61
C LEU A 265 17.69 13.74 -0.27
N LYS A 266 18.54 14.77 -0.28
CA LYS A 266 19.17 15.31 0.93
C LYS A 266 18.14 15.87 1.91
N GLY A 267 17.16 16.63 1.41
CA GLY A 267 16.07 17.18 2.23
C GLY A 267 15.29 16.09 2.95
N VAL A 268 14.84 15.06 2.21
CA VAL A 268 14.10 13.91 2.75
C VAL A 268 14.93 13.17 3.79
N LEU A 269 16.18 12.80 3.47
CA LEU A 269 17.04 12.09 4.42
C LEU A 269 17.29 12.90 5.69
N LYS A 270 17.52 14.21 5.55
CA LYS A 270 17.67 15.11 6.70
C LYS A 270 16.40 15.11 7.56
N THR A 271 15.23 15.35 6.97
CA THR A 271 13.95 15.34 7.70
C THR A 271 13.72 14.02 8.43
N LEU A 272 13.84 12.88 7.76
CA LEU A 272 13.60 11.57 8.39
C LEU A 272 14.62 11.28 9.50
N SER A 273 15.89 11.66 9.31
CA SER A 273 16.95 11.47 10.29
C SER A 273 16.74 12.29 11.57
N GLU A 274 16.27 13.53 11.43
CA GLU A 274 15.96 14.40 12.57
C GLU A 274 14.82 13.83 13.40
N GLN A 275 13.80 13.27 12.72
CA GLN A 275 12.66 12.62 13.36
C GLN A 275 13.09 11.37 14.14
N VAL A 276 14.10 10.63 13.69
CA VAL A 276 14.62 9.46 14.43
C VAL A 276 15.59 9.83 15.55
N LYS A 277 16.48 10.80 15.34
CA LYS A 277 17.54 11.15 16.30
C LYS A 277 16.99 11.77 17.59
N GLN A 278 16.13 12.78 17.47
CA GLN A 278 15.67 13.58 18.62
C GLN A 278 14.91 12.78 19.70
N PRO A 279 14.06 11.80 19.36
CA PRO A 279 13.44 10.89 20.31
C PRO A 279 14.42 10.23 21.29
N PHE A 280 15.61 9.81 20.84
CA PHE A 280 16.62 9.21 21.73
C PHE A 280 17.18 10.23 22.73
N ASN A 281 17.39 11.47 22.29
CA ASN A 281 17.84 12.56 23.17
C ASN A 281 16.78 12.94 24.23
N HIS A 282 15.51 12.61 24.00
CA HIS A 282 14.44 12.83 24.98
C HIS A 282 14.38 11.74 26.06
N ILE A 283 14.88 10.52 25.77
CA ILE A 283 14.79 9.37 26.67
C ILE A 283 16.07 9.17 27.46
N TYR A 284 17.22 9.44 26.82
CA TYR A 284 18.53 9.07 27.31
C TYR A 284 19.42 10.31 27.49
N ASN A 285 20.41 10.20 28.36
CA ASN A 285 21.52 11.16 28.35
C ASN A 285 22.30 11.04 27.02
N GLU A 286 23.14 12.02 26.72
CA GLU A 286 23.80 12.14 25.41
C GLU A 286 24.59 10.89 24.98
N LEU A 287 25.32 10.25 25.91
CA LEU A 287 26.13 9.07 25.60
C LEU A 287 25.27 7.81 25.38
N ASP A 288 24.25 7.62 26.23
CA ASP A 288 23.32 6.50 26.12
C ASP A 288 22.41 6.66 24.88
N ALA A 289 22.05 7.89 24.52
CA ALA A 289 21.26 8.20 23.33
C ALA A 289 21.97 7.73 22.06
N LEU A 290 23.26 8.05 21.91
CA LEU A 290 24.09 7.64 20.78
C LEU A 290 24.26 6.12 20.72
N THR A 291 24.53 5.48 21.86
CA THR A 291 24.73 4.02 21.93
C THR A 291 23.47 3.26 21.54
N ASN A 292 22.31 3.69 22.05
CA ASN A 292 21.03 3.06 21.69
C ASN A 292 20.66 3.34 20.23
N LEU A 293 20.84 4.57 19.74
CA LEU A 293 20.58 4.92 18.34
C LEU A 293 21.42 4.07 17.38
N GLN A 294 22.71 3.90 17.65
CA GLN A 294 23.60 3.01 16.90
C GLN A 294 23.05 1.57 16.90
N PHE A 295 22.67 1.04 18.06
CA PHE A 295 22.16 -0.33 18.18
C PHE A 295 20.90 -0.57 17.34
N PHE A 296 19.92 0.33 17.39
CA PHE A 296 18.69 0.19 16.60
C PHE A 296 18.93 0.36 15.10
N LEU A 297 19.80 1.28 14.71
CA LEU A 297 20.19 1.45 13.30
C LEU A 297 20.95 0.23 12.77
N ASP A 298 21.91 -0.32 13.51
CA ASP A 298 22.65 -1.51 13.08
C ASP A 298 21.73 -2.71 12.85
N LYS A 299 20.74 -2.90 13.73
CA LYS A 299 19.73 -3.95 13.56
C LYS A 299 18.88 -3.74 12.32
N GLU A 300 18.44 -2.51 12.07
CA GLU A 300 17.63 -2.20 10.89
C GLU A 300 18.45 -2.34 9.59
N ILE A 301 19.72 -1.88 9.58
CA ILE A 301 20.63 -2.05 8.46
C ILE A 301 20.81 -3.54 8.14
N GLN A 302 21.06 -4.38 9.15
CA GLN A 302 21.18 -5.83 8.95
C GLN A 302 19.90 -6.44 8.37
N LYS A 303 18.73 -6.04 8.89
CA LYS A 303 17.42 -6.52 8.41
C LYS A 303 17.17 -6.12 6.95
N VAL A 304 17.47 -4.87 6.57
CA VAL A 304 17.33 -4.39 5.19
C VAL A 304 18.30 -5.12 4.25
N GLN A 305 19.54 -5.32 4.66
CA GLN A 305 20.54 -6.03 3.85
C GLN A 305 20.18 -7.50 3.63
N ALA A 306 19.57 -8.15 4.63
CA ALA A 306 19.09 -9.53 4.52
C ALA A 306 17.77 -9.67 3.74
N SER A 307 17.01 -8.58 3.58
CA SER A 307 15.73 -8.60 2.86
C SER A 307 15.93 -8.84 1.35
N PRO A 308 15.15 -9.74 0.73
CA PRO A 308 15.15 -9.89 -0.72
C PRO A 308 14.53 -8.68 -1.44
N SER A 309 13.63 -7.96 -0.78
CA SER A 309 12.87 -6.85 -1.36
C SER A 309 13.52 -5.49 -1.06
N PRO A 310 13.46 -4.53 -2.01
CA PRO A 310 13.83 -3.14 -1.75
C PRO A 310 13.01 -2.51 -0.62
N VAL A 311 13.56 -1.48 0.00
CA VAL A 311 12.93 -0.73 1.10
C VAL A 311 12.86 0.75 0.75
N SER A 312 11.76 1.43 1.10
CA SER A 312 11.69 2.88 0.93
C SER A 312 12.56 3.60 1.99
N LEU A 313 12.97 4.84 1.70
CA LEU A 313 13.63 5.69 2.70
C LEU A 313 12.76 5.86 3.95
N SER A 314 11.47 6.11 3.79
CA SER A 314 10.52 6.21 4.91
C SER A 314 10.48 4.94 5.76
N THR A 315 10.52 3.75 5.15
CA THR A 315 10.47 2.47 5.87
C THR A 315 11.75 2.25 6.67
N LEU A 316 12.92 2.56 6.11
CA LEU A 316 14.21 2.48 6.81
C LEU A 316 14.18 3.27 8.14
N PHE A 317 13.77 4.53 8.10
CA PHE A 317 13.75 5.39 9.29
C PHE A 317 12.57 5.11 10.21
N SER A 318 11.38 4.83 9.68
CA SER A 318 10.20 4.51 10.51
C SER A 318 10.41 3.22 11.29
N ASN A 319 11.06 2.19 10.75
CA ASN A 319 11.35 0.97 11.50
C ASN A 319 12.21 1.24 12.75
N VAL A 320 13.17 2.17 12.67
CA VAL A 320 13.97 2.60 13.83
C VAL A 320 13.08 3.32 14.84
N ALA A 321 12.25 4.28 14.39
CA ALA A 321 11.30 5.00 15.24
C ALA A 321 10.30 4.07 15.95
N ILE A 322 9.76 3.07 15.24
CA ILE A 322 8.87 2.04 15.76
C ILE A 322 9.58 1.20 16.82
N ALA A 323 10.84 0.82 16.57
CA ALA A 323 11.63 0.06 17.53
C ALA A 323 11.89 0.87 18.82
N THR A 324 12.13 2.17 18.71
CA THR A 324 12.25 3.08 19.87
C THR A 324 10.98 3.10 20.71
N VAL A 325 9.82 3.32 20.09
CA VAL A 325 8.53 3.35 20.79
C VAL A 325 8.22 1.99 21.42
N ASN A 326 8.46 0.89 20.70
CA ASN A 326 8.28 -0.46 21.22
C ASN A 326 9.15 -0.72 22.46
N SER A 327 10.40 -0.23 22.46
CA SER A 327 11.30 -0.32 23.61
C SER A 327 10.80 0.46 24.83
N GLN A 328 10.20 1.64 24.63
CA GLN A 328 9.60 2.41 25.72
C GLN A 328 8.36 1.70 26.30
N ILE A 329 7.53 1.10 25.44
CA ILE A 329 6.39 0.29 25.86
C ILE A 329 6.89 -0.91 26.67
N ASP A 330 7.93 -1.62 26.19
CA ASP A 330 8.51 -2.77 26.90
C ASP A 330 9.11 -2.37 28.25
N LYS A 331 9.77 -1.21 28.32
CA LYS A 331 10.30 -0.66 29.58
C LYS A 331 9.16 -0.35 30.57
N LEU A 332 8.09 0.30 30.11
CA LEU A 332 6.91 0.58 30.94
C LEU A 332 6.36 -0.72 31.53
N LEU A 333 6.16 -1.76 30.71
CA LEU A 333 5.64 -3.04 31.16
C LEU A 333 6.55 -3.67 32.22
N LYS A 334 7.86 -3.65 32.00
CA LYS A 334 8.85 -4.16 32.96
C LYS A 334 8.86 -3.36 34.28
N ASP A 335 8.75 -2.04 34.21
CA ASP A 335 8.70 -1.18 35.41
C ASP A 335 7.42 -1.41 36.24
N LEU A 336 6.39 -2.00 35.63
CA LEU A 336 5.12 -2.37 36.25
C LEU A 336 5.10 -3.82 36.79
N ASP A 337 6.06 -4.68 36.43
CA ASP A 337 6.13 -6.08 36.90
C ASP A 337 6.20 -6.19 38.44
N GLY A 338 6.69 -5.15 39.13
CA GLY A 338 6.75 -5.09 40.60
C GLY A 338 5.48 -4.60 41.29
N VAL A 339 4.43 -4.25 40.52
CA VAL A 339 3.26 -3.50 41.01
C VAL A 339 1.97 -4.34 41.07
N ASN A 340 1.87 -5.50 40.40
CA ASN A 340 0.99 -6.61 40.80
C ASN A 340 1.33 -7.91 40.03
N GLN A 341 1.20 -9.07 40.67
CA GLN A 341 1.50 -10.40 40.08
C GLN A 341 0.44 -10.92 39.08
N ASP A 342 -0.70 -10.24 38.95
CA ASP A 342 -1.81 -10.61 38.05
C ASP A 342 -1.96 -9.66 36.86
N LEU A 343 -0.85 -9.20 36.28
CA LEU A 343 -0.85 -8.61 34.94
C LEU A 343 -1.19 -9.72 33.93
N GLU A 344 -2.47 -9.88 33.61
CA GLU A 344 -2.87 -10.56 32.38
C GLU A 344 -2.41 -9.71 31.19
N LEU A 345 -1.14 -9.82 30.82
CA LEU A 345 -0.57 -9.24 29.60
C LEU A 345 -1.35 -9.81 28.41
N PRO A 346 -2.29 -9.05 27.82
CA PRO A 346 -3.16 -9.63 26.82
C PRO A 346 -2.41 -9.73 25.49
N LYS A 347 -2.89 -10.59 24.60
CA LYS A 347 -2.59 -10.58 23.14
C LYS A 347 -2.64 -9.16 22.51
N ASN A 348 -3.30 -8.22 23.18
CA ASN A 348 -3.50 -6.83 22.78
C ASN A 348 -2.21 -6.00 22.67
N ILE A 349 -1.14 -6.23 23.45
CA ILE A 349 0.09 -5.42 23.33
C ILE A 349 0.74 -5.56 21.95
N VAL A 350 0.69 -6.76 21.37
CA VAL A 350 1.13 -7.01 20.00
C VAL A 350 0.31 -6.17 19.02
N THR A 351 -1.00 -6.10 19.22
CA THR A 351 -1.91 -5.27 18.42
C THR A 351 -1.62 -3.76 18.59
N ILE A 352 -1.37 -3.29 19.81
CA ILE A 352 -1.01 -1.90 20.10
C ILE A 352 0.26 -1.50 19.35
N LYS A 353 1.33 -2.28 19.50
CA LYS A 353 2.61 -2.03 18.80
C LYS A 353 2.44 -2.03 17.28
N LYS A 354 1.58 -2.91 16.76
CA LYS A 354 1.26 -2.97 15.32
C LYS A 354 0.54 -1.71 14.84
N THR A 355 -0.52 -1.28 15.53
CA THR A 355 -1.30 -0.08 15.15
C THR A 355 -0.44 1.18 15.21
N VAL A 356 0.29 1.37 16.31
CA VAL A 356 1.21 2.51 16.47
C VAL A 356 2.31 2.45 15.41
N GLY A 357 2.81 1.25 15.10
CA GLY A 357 3.76 1.03 14.02
C GLY A 357 3.25 1.51 12.66
N GLN A 358 1.99 1.20 12.34
CA GLN A 358 1.36 1.63 11.09
C GLN A 358 1.16 3.15 11.02
N ASP A 359 0.79 3.80 12.12
CA ASP A 359 0.68 5.27 12.17
C ASP A 359 2.05 5.94 11.96
N ILE A 360 3.10 5.45 12.64
CA ILE A 360 4.47 5.93 12.45
C ILE A 360 4.92 5.73 11.00
N SER A 361 4.71 4.55 10.39
CA SER A 361 5.05 4.33 8.98
C SER A 361 4.33 5.32 8.06
N THR A 362 3.03 5.52 8.26
CA THR A 362 2.22 6.48 7.48
C THR A 362 2.73 7.91 7.62
N LEU A 363 3.10 8.31 8.84
CA LEU A 363 3.66 9.62 9.14
C LEU A 363 4.99 9.85 8.41
N PHE A 364 5.89 8.87 8.45
CA PHE A 364 7.18 8.93 7.76
C PHE A 364 7.03 8.89 6.23
N ASP A 365 6.04 8.16 5.69
CA ASP A 365 5.70 8.18 4.27
C ASP A 365 5.29 9.58 3.82
N LYS A 366 4.43 10.25 4.59
CA LYS A 366 4.02 11.65 4.32
C LYS A 366 5.22 12.60 4.33
N MET A 367 6.10 12.47 5.32
CA MET A 367 7.31 13.29 5.43
C MET A 367 8.28 13.05 4.26
N ALA A 368 8.50 11.79 3.87
CA ALA A 368 9.36 11.45 2.74
C ALA A 368 8.81 12.00 1.41
N GLN A 369 7.49 12.13 1.31
CA GLN A 369 6.81 12.71 0.15
C GLN A 369 6.63 14.23 0.26
N SER A 370 7.24 14.89 1.27
CA SER A 370 7.09 16.33 1.56
C SER A 370 5.62 16.79 1.68
N GLN A 371 4.74 15.87 2.09
CA GLN A 371 3.34 16.18 2.36
C GLN A 371 3.21 16.90 3.71
N LYS A 372 2.18 17.74 3.83
CA LYS A 372 1.87 18.40 5.10
C LYS A 372 1.53 17.36 6.16
N VAL A 373 2.15 17.50 7.31
CA VAL A 373 1.92 16.71 8.51
C VAL A 373 1.43 17.64 9.61
N ASP A 374 0.35 17.28 10.30
CA ASP A 374 -0.24 18.11 11.35
C ASP A 374 0.65 18.17 12.61
N THR A 375 1.14 17.01 13.05
CA THR A 375 2.06 16.89 14.20
C THR A 375 3.16 15.93 13.86
N ASP A 376 4.41 16.35 14.00
CA ASP A 376 5.57 15.52 13.67
C ASP A 376 5.84 14.44 14.73
N PHE A 377 6.72 13.48 14.38
CA PHE A 377 7.01 12.34 15.25
C PHE A 377 7.75 12.78 16.51
N ILE A 378 8.64 13.78 16.42
CA ILE A 378 9.36 14.34 17.57
C ILE A 378 8.38 14.84 18.64
N THR A 379 7.37 15.61 18.22
CA THR A 379 6.35 16.18 19.12
C THR A 379 5.46 15.08 19.70
N ARG A 380 4.98 14.15 18.86
CA ARG A 380 4.19 12.98 19.28
C ARG A 380 4.94 12.12 20.30
N HIS A 381 6.21 11.81 20.02
CA HIS A 381 7.07 11.04 20.90
C HIS A 381 7.34 11.76 22.22
N LYS A 382 7.55 13.08 22.22
CA LYS A 382 7.71 13.85 23.46
C LYS A 382 6.46 13.77 24.33
N LYS A 383 5.28 13.93 23.73
CA LYS A 383 3.98 13.76 24.41
C LYS A 383 3.85 12.35 24.98
N LEU A 384 4.26 11.32 24.23
CA LEU A 384 4.30 9.93 24.70
C LEU A 384 5.19 9.77 25.92
N SER A 385 6.46 10.16 25.84
CA SER A 385 7.39 10.03 26.96
C SER A 385 6.86 10.68 28.24
N THR A 386 6.34 11.91 28.15
CA THR A 386 5.75 12.62 29.30
C THR A 386 4.54 11.90 29.86
N ASN A 387 3.65 11.43 28.99
CA ASN A 387 2.43 10.72 29.40
C ASN A 387 2.75 9.37 30.06
N LEU A 388 3.71 8.61 29.51
CA LEU A 388 4.17 7.34 30.09
C LEU A 388 4.82 7.53 31.46
N GLU A 389 5.63 8.57 31.64
CA GLU A 389 6.26 8.90 32.92
C GLU A 389 5.22 9.28 33.99
N LEU A 390 4.30 10.21 33.66
CA LEU A 390 3.22 10.62 34.57
C LEU A 390 2.32 9.45 34.97
N PHE A 391 2.03 8.55 34.03
CA PHE A 391 1.26 7.35 34.28
C PHE A 391 1.99 6.41 35.24
N THR A 392 3.28 6.14 34.99
CA THR A 392 4.12 5.30 35.85
C THR A 392 4.18 5.84 37.28
N GLU A 393 4.42 7.14 37.46
CA GLU A 393 4.50 7.77 38.79
C GLU A 393 3.17 7.74 39.54
N ARG A 394 2.05 7.98 38.85
CA ARG A 394 0.71 7.88 39.45
C ARG A 394 0.40 6.47 39.93
N LEU A 395 0.79 5.46 39.16
CA LEU A 395 0.63 4.07 39.57
C LEU A 395 1.47 3.78 40.80
N LYS A 396 2.80 4.02 40.74
CA LYS A 396 3.69 3.81 41.90
C LYS A 396 3.17 4.49 43.17
N THR A 397 2.71 5.74 43.07
CA THR A 397 2.18 6.49 44.21
C THR A 397 0.92 5.86 44.78
N ARG A 398 -0.03 5.45 43.94
CA ARG A 398 -1.29 4.81 44.39
C ARG A 398 -1.03 3.47 45.09
N PHE A 399 -0.05 2.70 44.61
CA PHE A 399 0.33 1.44 45.25
C PHE A 399 1.11 1.63 46.55
N GLN A 400 1.95 2.68 46.66
CA GLN A 400 2.63 3.02 47.91
C GLN A 400 1.66 3.48 49.02
N THR A 401 0.60 4.24 48.67
CA THR A 401 -0.42 4.67 49.65
C THR A 401 -1.30 3.54 50.20
N ASN A 402 -1.40 2.40 49.52
CA ASN A 402 -2.19 1.25 49.99
C ASN A 402 -1.47 0.42 51.08
N ASN A 403 -0.15 0.60 51.26
CA ASN A 403 0.62 -0.13 52.27
C ASN A 403 0.58 0.50 53.68
N ASP A 404 0.10 1.75 53.83
CA ASP A 404 0.12 2.50 55.10
C ASP A 404 -1.24 2.62 55.82
N GLY A 405 -2.25 1.86 55.38
CA GLY A 405 -3.38 1.48 56.23
C GLY A 405 -4.78 1.82 55.73
N GLY A 406 -5.66 0.82 55.85
CA GLY A 406 -7.08 0.99 56.10
C GLY A 406 -8.01 1.16 54.89
N ASN A 407 -8.72 0.07 54.58
CA ASN A 407 -10.01 -0.07 53.88
C ASN A 407 -10.05 -0.07 52.33
N ASP A 408 -10.48 -1.23 51.82
CA ASP A 408 -11.53 -1.43 50.79
C ASP A 408 -11.69 -0.33 49.72
N GLN A 409 -10.65 -0.13 48.91
CA GLN A 409 -10.81 0.48 47.58
C GLN A 409 -10.42 -0.55 46.53
N GLN A 410 -11.42 -0.99 45.76
CA GLN A 410 -11.28 -1.94 44.64
C GLN A 410 -10.00 -1.67 43.84
N GLU A 411 -9.11 -2.66 43.83
CA GLU A 411 -7.86 -2.64 43.07
C GLU A 411 -8.15 -2.38 41.59
N TYR A 412 -7.74 -1.21 41.11
CA TYR A 412 -7.68 -0.95 39.68
C TYR A 412 -6.51 -1.74 39.09
N VAL A 413 -6.79 -2.93 38.56
CA VAL A 413 -5.83 -3.71 37.78
C VAL A 413 -5.57 -2.98 36.48
N LEU A 414 -4.30 -2.65 36.21
CA LEU A 414 -3.89 -2.04 34.96
C LEU A 414 -4.19 -2.99 33.80
N LYS A 415 -5.12 -2.63 32.91
CA LYS A 415 -5.44 -3.46 31.73
C LYS A 415 -4.69 -2.92 30.52
N GLY A 416 -4.36 -3.78 29.54
CA GLY A 416 -3.66 -3.36 28.31
C GLY A 416 -4.36 -2.22 27.54
N ILE A 417 -5.66 -2.03 27.78
CA ILE A 417 -6.52 -0.93 27.31
C ILE A 417 -6.08 0.46 27.80
N ASP A 418 -5.54 0.56 29.01
CA ASP A 418 -5.11 1.83 29.62
C ASP A 418 -3.78 2.29 29.02
N VAL A 419 -2.88 1.32 28.82
CA VAL A 419 -1.62 1.51 28.13
C VAL A 419 -1.88 1.89 26.67
N PHE A 420 -2.86 1.27 26.01
CA PHE A 420 -3.27 1.63 24.65
C PHE A 420 -3.79 3.07 24.55
N ALA A 421 -4.79 3.44 25.37
CA ALA A 421 -5.38 4.78 25.33
C ALA A 421 -4.32 5.87 25.59
N LEU A 422 -3.36 5.59 26.47
CA LEU A 422 -2.24 6.49 26.75
C LEU A 422 -1.30 6.63 25.55
N ILE A 423 -0.88 5.51 24.94
CA ILE A 423 0.03 5.52 23.79
C ILE A 423 -0.65 6.17 22.58
N ASP A 424 -1.90 5.85 22.30
CA ASP A 424 -2.65 6.38 21.16
C ASP A 424 -2.95 7.88 21.31
N ALA A 425 -3.39 8.33 22.50
CA ALA A 425 -3.56 9.76 22.80
C ALA A 425 -2.29 10.59 22.61
N SER A 426 -1.14 9.95 22.80
CA SER A 426 0.17 10.56 22.70
C SER A 426 0.71 10.57 21.28
N MET A 427 0.46 9.51 20.51
CA MET A 427 1.03 9.30 19.18
C MET A 427 0.11 9.75 18.03
N GLY A 428 -1.22 9.66 18.19
CA GLY A 428 -2.16 9.79 17.07
C GLY A 428 -2.75 11.18 16.85
N ASP A 429 -2.73 12.07 17.85
CA ASP A 429 -3.52 13.33 17.88
C ASP A 429 -5.00 13.16 17.43
N ARG A 430 -5.51 11.92 17.53
CA ARG A 430 -6.80 11.44 17.01
C ARG A 430 -7.35 10.40 17.98
N LEU A 431 -7.95 10.89 19.07
CA LEU A 431 -8.38 10.03 20.17
C LEU A 431 -9.74 9.35 19.91
N ASP A 432 -10.45 9.66 18.83
CA ASP A 432 -11.89 9.38 18.80
C ASP A 432 -12.29 8.12 18.02
N ASP A 433 -11.84 7.91 16.78
CA ASP A 433 -12.37 6.80 15.96
C ASP A 433 -11.60 5.48 16.09
N GLN A 434 -10.28 5.54 16.28
CA GLN A 434 -9.44 4.32 16.31
C GLN A 434 -9.42 3.65 17.69
N ILE A 435 -9.56 4.43 18.76
CA ILE A 435 -9.76 3.91 20.12
C ILE A 435 -11.11 3.21 20.21
N LEU A 436 -12.20 3.82 19.74
CA LEU A 436 -13.51 3.17 19.68
C LEU A 436 -13.50 1.93 18.79
N PHE A 437 -12.74 1.92 17.69
CA PHE A 437 -12.58 0.75 16.83
C PHE A 437 -11.82 -0.40 17.51
N ALA A 438 -10.68 -0.12 18.14
CA ALA A 438 -9.91 -1.15 18.85
C ALA A 438 -10.64 -1.67 20.10
N LEU A 439 -11.36 -0.79 20.82
CA LEU A 439 -12.25 -1.16 21.93
C LEU A 439 -13.44 -1.98 21.45
N GLY A 440 -14.00 -1.64 20.29
CA GLY A 440 -15.03 -2.42 19.60
C GLY A 440 -14.52 -3.81 19.27
N GLN A 441 -13.34 -3.93 18.64
CA GLN A 441 -12.77 -5.24 18.31
C GLN A 441 -12.43 -6.09 19.53
N LEU A 442 -11.99 -5.48 20.64
CA LEU A 442 -11.75 -6.20 21.89
C LEU A 442 -13.07 -6.67 22.54
N LYS A 443 -14.09 -5.81 22.56
CA LYS A 443 -15.43 -6.17 23.04
C LYS A 443 -16.02 -7.31 22.21
N ASP A 444 -15.87 -7.26 20.89
CA ASP A 444 -16.38 -8.28 19.98
C ASP A 444 -15.65 -9.61 20.24
N SER A 445 -14.31 -9.59 20.32
CA SER A 445 -13.52 -10.78 20.67
C SER A 445 -13.84 -11.36 22.05
N GLN A 446 -14.14 -10.52 23.05
CA GLN A 446 -14.55 -10.96 24.39
C GLN A 446 -15.99 -11.48 24.39
N SER A 447 -16.87 -10.90 23.58
CA SER A 447 -18.25 -11.38 23.40
C SER A 447 -18.24 -12.76 22.75
N ASP A 448 -17.44 -12.96 21.71
CA ASP A 448 -17.31 -14.25 21.03
C ASP A 448 -16.81 -15.32 22.00
N GLN A 449 -15.76 -15.03 22.78
CA GLN A 449 -15.24 -15.94 23.80
C GLN A 449 -16.24 -16.25 24.92
N ARG A 450 -16.99 -15.22 25.38
CA ARG A 450 -18.05 -15.40 26.37
C ARG A 450 -19.14 -16.32 25.84
N ASP A 451 -19.55 -16.13 24.59
CA ASP A 451 -20.62 -16.91 23.98
C ASP A 451 -20.19 -18.36 23.73
N ASP A 452 -18.92 -18.60 23.40
CA ASP A 452 -18.36 -19.97 23.26
C ASP A 452 -18.28 -20.70 24.62
N ILE A 453 -17.81 -20.03 25.68
CA ILE A 453 -17.75 -20.62 27.03
C ILE A 453 -19.15 -20.85 27.58
N LYS A 454 -20.10 -19.95 27.29
CA LYS A 454 -21.51 -20.12 27.66
C LYS A 454 -22.09 -21.39 27.03
N LYS A 455 -21.87 -21.61 25.72
CA LYS A 455 -22.33 -22.82 25.03
C LYS A 455 -21.73 -24.09 25.64
N GLU A 456 -20.43 -24.07 25.95
CA GLU A 456 -19.77 -25.23 26.56
C GLU A 456 -20.24 -25.48 28.00
N LEU A 457 -20.48 -24.42 28.78
CA LEU A 457 -21.05 -24.53 30.13
C LEU A 457 -22.49 -25.06 30.11
N GLU A 458 -23.32 -24.58 29.18
CA GLU A 458 -24.68 -25.10 28.94
C GLU A 458 -24.62 -26.59 28.59
N ARG A 459 -23.72 -26.98 27.69
CA ARG A 459 -23.49 -28.38 27.32
C ARG A 459 -23.06 -29.26 28.50
N LEU A 460 -22.07 -28.83 29.27
CA LEU A 460 -21.57 -29.58 30.43
C LEU A 460 -22.65 -29.70 31.53
N THR A 461 -23.48 -28.66 31.71
CA THR A 461 -24.61 -28.68 32.64
C THR A 461 -25.67 -29.69 32.21
N ILE A 462 -26.00 -29.75 30.92
CA ILE A 462 -26.92 -30.76 30.36
C ILE A 462 -26.38 -32.17 30.60
N ILE A 463 -25.08 -32.40 30.32
CA ILE A 463 -24.42 -33.70 30.55
C ILE A 463 -24.49 -34.08 32.04
N LEU A 464 -24.22 -33.13 32.94
CA LEU A 464 -24.29 -33.37 34.38
C LEU A 464 -25.72 -33.70 34.85
N ASN A 465 -26.74 -33.01 34.31
CA ASN A 465 -28.15 -33.31 34.60
C ASN A 465 -28.54 -34.72 34.14
N LEU A 466 -28.09 -35.14 32.95
CA LEU A 466 -28.29 -36.50 32.44
C LEU A 466 -27.63 -37.55 33.35
N PHE A 467 -26.40 -37.30 33.81
CA PHE A 467 -25.73 -38.16 34.78
C PHE A 467 -26.50 -38.26 36.10
N ASN A 468 -26.93 -37.13 36.66
CA ASN A 468 -27.70 -37.09 37.91
C ASN A 468 -29.03 -37.83 37.79
N PHE A 469 -29.70 -37.73 36.64
CA PHE A 469 -30.93 -38.45 36.37
C PHE A 469 -30.71 -39.96 36.32
N VAL A 470 -29.73 -40.42 35.53
CA VAL A 470 -29.40 -41.85 35.43
C VAL A 470 -29.03 -42.41 36.81
N GLN A 471 -28.23 -41.67 37.58
CA GLN A 471 -27.85 -42.03 38.94
C GLN A 471 -29.04 -42.12 39.90
N SER A 472 -29.97 -41.17 39.82
CA SER A 472 -31.22 -41.16 40.61
C SER A 472 -32.11 -42.37 40.28
N THR A 473 -32.20 -42.72 38.99
CA THR A 473 -32.95 -43.89 38.52
C THR A 473 -32.35 -45.18 39.07
N ILE A 474 -31.02 -45.31 39.05
CA ILE A 474 -30.30 -46.45 39.63
C ILE A 474 -30.53 -46.55 41.14
N HIS A 475 -30.44 -45.44 41.88
CA HIS A 475 -30.70 -45.43 43.32
C HIS A 475 -32.14 -45.80 43.68
N THR A 476 -33.10 -45.38 42.85
CA THR A 476 -34.51 -45.76 43.00
C THR A 476 -34.68 -47.26 42.78
N ALA A 477 -34.05 -47.83 41.76
CA ALA A 477 -34.05 -49.28 41.51
C ALA A 477 -33.39 -50.06 42.66
N GLN A 478 -32.25 -49.59 43.17
CA GLN A 478 -31.56 -50.19 44.33
C GLN A 478 -32.40 -50.17 45.61
N SER A 479 -33.24 -49.15 45.79
CA SER A 479 -34.15 -49.03 46.93
C SER A 479 -35.46 -49.80 46.75
N GLY A 480 -35.75 -50.25 45.53
CA GLY A 480 -37.00 -50.90 45.12
C GLY A 480 -36.83 -52.38 44.79
N ASP A 481 -37.08 -52.73 43.52
CA ASP A 481 -37.07 -54.12 43.02
C ASP A 481 -35.66 -54.66 42.71
N GLY A 482 -34.63 -53.85 42.87
CA GLY A 482 -33.22 -54.20 42.64
C GLY A 482 -32.83 -54.32 41.18
N LYS A 483 -33.66 -53.85 40.23
CA LYS A 483 -33.45 -54.03 38.79
C LYS A 483 -33.50 -52.71 38.03
N TYR A 484 -32.47 -52.44 37.23
CA TYR A 484 -32.36 -51.25 36.39
C TYR A 484 -32.16 -51.63 34.93
N ASN A 485 -33.00 -51.11 34.03
CA ASN A 485 -32.85 -51.34 32.60
C ASN A 485 -32.08 -50.19 31.96
N ILE A 486 -30.87 -50.46 31.47
CA ILE A 486 -30.02 -49.43 30.86
C ILE A 486 -30.50 -49.00 29.46
N ASP A 487 -31.34 -49.81 28.82
CA ASP A 487 -31.91 -49.51 27.50
C ASP A 487 -33.20 -48.66 27.61
N GLU A 488 -33.50 -48.15 28.80
CA GLU A 488 -34.61 -47.23 29.00
C GLU A 488 -34.35 -45.91 28.25
N LYS A 489 -35.43 -45.39 27.65
CA LYS A 489 -35.43 -44.14 26.89
C LYS A 489 -35.67 -42.95 27.80
N PHE A 490 -35.00 -41.83 27.49
CA PHE A 490 -35.29 -40.53 28.09
C PHE A 490 -36.72 -40.07 27.73
N LYS A 491 -37.42 -39.51 28.70
CA LYS A 491 -38.82 -39.03 28.65
C LYS A 491 -38.91 -37.60 29.22
N PRO A 492 -39.95 -36.82 28.86
CA PRO A 492 -40.15 -35.47 29.40
C PRO A 492 -40.11 -35.39 30.93
N GLY A 493 -40.75 -36.35 31.62
CA GLY A 493 -40.82 -36.39 33.08
C GLY A 493 -39.48 -36.58 33.78
N ASP A 494 -38.47 -37.11 33.08
CA ASP A 494 -37.14 -37.37 33.61
C ASP A 494 -36.39 -36.06 33.93
N PHE A 495 -36.75 -34.99 33.23
CA PHE A 495 -36.17 -33.66 33.37
C PHE A 495 -37.15 -32.66 34.01
N GLY A 496 -38.29 -33.14 34.51
CA GLY A 496 -39.30 -32.30 35.16
C GLY A 496 -40.22 -31.52 34.22
N TYR A 497 -40.32 -31.89 32.94
CA TYR A 497 -41.26 -31.28 32.00
C TYR A 497 -42.65 -31.93 32.10
N GLU A 498 -43.69 -31.09 32.19
CA GLU A 498 -45.08 -31.54 32.32
C GLU A 498 -45.71 -31.93 30.96
N SER A 499 -45.09 -31.51 29.85
CA SER A 499 -45.57 -31.80 28.50
C SER A 499 -44.45 -32.17 27.52
N MET A 500 -44.81 -32.98 26.51
CA MET A 500 -43.90 -33.31 25.41
C MET A 500 -43.53 -32.07 24.59
N GLU A 501 -44.44 -31.10 24.48
CA GLU A 501 -44.17 -29.87 23.73
C GLU A 501 -43.09 -29.00 24.39
N GLU A 502 -43.08 -28.93 25.72
CA GLU A 502 -42.03 -28.24 26.49
C GLU A 502 -40.69 -28.97 26.36
N TYR A 503 -40.70 -30.30 26.47
CA TYR A 503 -39.50 -31.11 26.32
C TYR A 503 -38.86 -30.96 24.93
N LEU A 504 -39.66 -30.95 23.85
CA LEU A 504 -39.14 -30.76 22.48
C LEU A 504 -38.47 -29.40 22.24
N LYS A 505 -38.72 -28.41 23.11
CA LYS A 505 -38.09 -27.07 23.08
C LYS A 505 -36.96 -26.94 24.11
N SER A 506 -36.65 -28.01 24.84
CA SER A 506 -35.67 -27.99 25.91
C SER A 506 -34.23 -28.17 25.40
N PRO A 507 -33.24 -27.60 26.10
CA PRO A 507 -31.83 -27.75 25.73
C PRO A 507 -31.34 -29.20 25.85
N GLU A 508 -31.90 -29.99 26.78
CA GLU A 508 -31.61 -31.42 26.92
C GLU A 508 -32.08 -32.21 25.69
N PHE A 509 -33.28 -31.94 25.18
CA PHE A 509 -33.77 -32.61 23.97
C PHE A 509 -32.97 -32.21 22.73
N GLU A 510 -32.67 -30.92 22.58
CA GLU A 510 -31.83 -30.43 21.48
C GLU A 510 -30.44 -31.07 21.51
N PHE A 511 -29.82 -31.17 22.69
CA PHE A 511 -28.54 -31.83 22.87
C PHE A 511 -28.59 -33.32 22.48
N LEU A 512 -29.57 -34.07 22.99
CA LEU A 512 -29.71 -35.50 22.73
C LEU A 512 -30.00 -35.78 21.24
N ASN A 513 -30.84 -34.97 20.60
CA ASN A 513 -31.24 -35.13 19.21
C ASN A 513 -30.20 -34.64 18.19
N SER A 514 -29.32 -33.72 18.58
CA SER A 514 -28.25 -33.20 17.71
C SER A 514 -27.02 -34.11 17.61
N GLN A 515 -26.94 -35.17 18.42
CA GLN A 515 -25.88 -36.17 18.32
C GLN A 515 -26.04 -37.04 17.06
N ASN A 516 -24.94 -37.62 16.57
CA ASN A 516 -24.96 -38.49 15.40
C ASN A 516 -24.33 -39.87 15.72
N PRO A 517 -25.14 -40.92 15.94
CA PRO A 517 -26.62 -40.94 15.90
C PRO A 517 -27.26 -40.24 17.11
N PRO A 518 -28.55 -39.83 17.02
CA PRO A 518 -29.29 -39.26 18.15
C PRO A 518 -29.29 -40.21 19.35
N ILE A 519 -29.11 -39.66 20.54
CA ILE A 519 -29.11 -40.42 21.79
C ILE A 519 -30.55 -40.53 22.29
N THR A 520 -31.02 -41.77 22.44
CA THR A 520 -32.40 -42.05 22.87
C THR A 520 -32.47 -42.82 24.19
N THR A 521 -31.42 -43.52 24.59
CA THR A 521 -31.36 -44.39 25.77
C THR A 521 -30.26 -44.00 26.75
N HIS A 522 -30.36 -44.47 28.00
CA HIS A 522 -29.31 -44.27 29.00
C HIS A 522 -27.99 -44.93 28.57
N LYS A 523 -28.06 -46.12 27.94
CA LYS A 523 -26.90 -46.82 27.37
C LYS A 523 -26.13 -45.95 26.37
N GLU A 524 -26.82 -45.42 25.36
CA GLU A 524 -26.22 -44.59 24.31
C GLU A 524 -25.58 -43.31 24.89
N PHE A 525 -26.20 -42.72 25.91
CA PHE A 525 -25.62 -41.58 26.63
C PHE A 525 -24.32 -41.96 27.34
N LEU A 526 -24.31 -43.06 28.09
CA LEU A 526 -23.13 -43.51 28.85
C LEU A 526 -21.99 -43.93 27.91
N GLU A 527 -22.30 -44.54 26.77
CA GLU A 527 -21.32 -44.83 25.70
C GLU A 527 -20.67 -43.57 25.14
N MET A 528 -21.46 -42.53 24.84
CA MET A 528 -20.91 -41.23 24.42
C MET A 528 -19.97 -40.64 25.48
N GLN A 529 -20.24 -40.88 26.76
CA GLN A 529 -19.41 -40.39 27.86
C GLN A 529 -18.15 -41.23 28.11
N GLY A 530 -17.92 -42.28 27.31
CA GLY A 530 -16.73 -43.14 27.36
C GLY A 530 -16.85 -44.31 28.35
N LEU A 531 -18.07 -44.68 28.74
CA LEU A 531 -18.33 -45.92 29.48
C LEU A 531 -18.69 -47.03 28.49
N GLU A 532 -18.46 -48.30 28.87
CA GLU A 532 -18.79 -49.45 28.02
C GLU A 532 -19.87 -50.35 28.68
N PRO A 533 -21.10 -49.86 28.85
CA PRO A 533 -22.19 -50.65 29.41
C PRO A 533 -22.69 -51.76 28.46
N ASN A 534 -23.10 -52.89 29.02
CA ASN A 534 -23.81 -53.95 28.29
C ASN A 534 -25.31 -53.65 28.26
N SER A 535 -26.01 -54.01 27.19
CA SER A 535 -27.49 -53.90 27.12
C SER A 535 -28.18 -54.87 28.10
N GLY A 536 -29.37 -54.49 28.56
CA GLY A 536 -30.25 -55.31 29.38
C GLY A 536 -30.41 -54.83 30.82
N ILE A 537 -30.87 -55.74 31.68
CA ILE A 537 -31.18 -55.47 33.08
C ILE A 537 -29.92 -55.65 33.93
N TYR A 538 -29.61 -54.61 34.70
CA TYR A 538 -28.63 -54.61 35.77
C TYR A 538 -29.33 -54.91 37.10
N GLU A 539 -28.84 -55.91 37.81
CA GLU A 539 -29.28 -56.29 39.16
C GLU A 539 -28.04 -56.68 39.97
N ASP A 540 -28.12 -56.65 41.30
CA ASP A 540 -27.05 -57.11 42.17
C ASP A 540 -27.33 -58.55 42.63
N THR A 541 -26.46 -59.50 42.24
CA THR A 541 -26.49 -60.89 42.72
C THR A 541 -25.09 -61.37 43.08
N GLU A 542 -25.00 -62.34 44.00
CA GLU A 542 -23.71 -62.93 44.40
C GLU A 542 -22.93 -63.49 43.20
N ASP A 543 -23.63 -64.04 42.20
CA ASP A 543 -23.04 -64.65 41.00
C ASP A 543 -22.61 -63.64 39.92
N ASN A 544 -23.18 -62.43 39.92
CA ASN A 544 -22.93 -61.44 38.89
C ASN A 544 -21.90 -60.37 39.29
N GLY A 545 -21.43 -60.41 40.54
CA GLY A 545 -20.42 -59.49 41.07
C GLY A 545 -20.96 -58.08 41.35
N ASN A 546 -22.25 -57.95 41.69
CA ASN A 546 -22.93 -56.69 41.98
C ASN A 546 -22.83 -55.68 40.80
N LYS A 547 -23.33 -56.10 39.63
CA LYS A 547 -23.22 -55.30 38.40
C LYS A 547 -23.90 -53.93 38.49
N LEU A 548 -25.03 -53.83 39.20
CA LEU A 548 -25.76 -52.56 39.36
C LEU A 548 -24.98 -51.59 40.24
N SER A 549 -24.43 -52.09 41.35
CA SER A 549 -23.55 -51.30 42.22
C SER A 549 -22.28 -50.83 41.52
N ASN A 550 -21.62 -51.70 40.73
CA ASN A 550 -20.42 -51.31 39.97
C ASN A 550 -20.72 -50.26 38.89
N LEU A 551 -21.84 -50.40 38.18
CA LEU A 551 -22.30 -49.41 37.21
C LEU A 551 -22.57 -48.07 37.90
N SER A 552 -23.28 -48.07 39.04
CA SER A 552 -23.52 -46.88 39.86
C SER A 552 -22.24 -46.16 40.25
N THR A 553 -21.20 -46.90 40.66
CA THR A 553 -19.90 -46.31 41.00
C THR A 553 -19.23 -45.67 39.79
N ALA A 554 -19.21 -46.36 38.64
CA ALA A 554 -18.60 -45.84 37.42
C ALA A 554 -19.29 -44.54 36.91
N ILE A 555 -20.62 -44.48 37.01
CA ILE A 555 -21.42 -43.30 36.66
C ILE A 555 -21.13 -42.16 37.63
N SER A 556 -21.10 -42.43 38.94
CA SER A 556 -20.77 -41.44 39.97
C SER A 556 -19.37 -40.84 39.78
N ASP A 557 -18.37 -41.67 39.48
CA ASP A 557 -16.99 -41.19 39.26
C ASP A 557 -16.87 -40.35 37.99
N ARG A 558 -17.59 -40.70 36.91
CA ARG A 558 -17.63 -39.88 35.70
C ARG A 558 -18.36 -38.56 35.91
N ALA A 559 -19.47 -38.57 36.65
CA ALA A 559 -20.25 -37.38 36.99
C ALA A 559 -19.44 -36.38 37.83
N LYS A 560 -18.58 -36.86 38.76
CA LYS A 560 -17.66 -35.98 39.53
C LYS A 560 -16.70 -35.22 38.63
N ILE A 561 -16.13 -35.88 37.61
CA ILE A 561 -15.22 -35.25 36.65
C ILE A 561 -15.95 -34.14 35.89
N VAL A 562 -17.14 -34.45 35.34
CA VAL A 562 -17.96 -33.45 34.64
C VAL A 562 -18.35 -32.29 35.57
N ASN A 563 -18.68 -32.55 36.83
CA ASN A 563 -18.98 -31.52 37.81
C ASN A 563 -17.76 -30.62 38.10
N THR A 564 -16.56 -31.17 38.16
CA THR A 564 -15.32 -30.38 38.27
C THR A 564 -15.12 -29.51 37.02
N ASP A 565 -15.38 -30.04 35.83
CA ASP A 565 -15.30 -29.26 34.58
C ASP A 565 -16.34 -28.13 34.54
N VAL A 566 -17.57 -28.37 35.02
CA VAL A 566 -18.61 -27.34 35.20
C VAL A 566 -18.14 -26.24 36.14
N GLN A 567 -17.51 -26.59 37.27
CA GLN A 567 -16.98 -25.61 38.23
C GLN A 567 -15.89 -24.74 37.61
N LEU A 568 -14.89 -25.36 36.97
CA LEU A 568 -13.81 -24.66 36.29
C LEU A 568 -14.33 -23.74 35.17
N LYS A 569 -15.29 -24.22 34.38
CA LYS A 569 -15.91 -23.41 33.32
C LYS A 569 -16.81 -22.31 33.85
N THR A 570 -17.44 -22.49 35.01
CA THR A 570 -18.20 -21.44 35.68
C THR A 570 -17.27 -20.33 36.17
N GLU A 571 -16.12 -20.69 36.75
CA GLU A 571 -15.10 -19.71 37.15
C GLU A 571 -14.54 -18.94 35.94
N GLU A 572 -14.24 -19.64 34.84
CA GLU A 572 -13.80 -19.03 33.58
C GLU A 572 -14.86 -18.08 32.99
N PHE A 573 -16.12 -18.49 32.99
CA PHE A 573 -17.25 -17.67 32.55
C PHE A 573 -17.44 -16.43 33.44
N SER A 574 -17.40 -16.59 34.76
CA SER A 574 -17.50 -15.49 35.73
C SER A 574 -16.38 -14.48 35.53
N LYS A 575 -15.15 -14.94 35.29
CA LYS A 575 -13.99 -14.10 35.00
C LYS A 575 -14.18 -13.32 33.70
N ILE A 576 -14.50 -14.00 32.59
CA ILE A 576 -14.69 -13.34 31.28
C ILE A 576 -15.89 -12.40 31.25
N ASN A 577 -16.97 -12.73 31.95
CA ASN A 577 -18.13 -11.84 32.08
C ASN A 577 -17.80 -10.61 32.95
N SER A 578 -16.99 -10.79 34.00
CA SER A 578 -16.43 -9.67 34.77
C SER A 578 -15.57 -8.78 33.89
N ASP A 579 -14.70 -9.37 33.07
CA ASP A 579 -13.83 -8.64 32.15
C ASP A 579 -14.59 -7.93 31.04
N TYR A 580 -15.59 -8.55 30.43
CA TYR A 580 -16.48 -7.95 29.44
C TYR A 580 -17.22 -6.72 30.02
N ASN A 581 -17.77 -6.84 31.24
CA ASN A 581 -18.43 -5.73 31.91
C ASN A 581 -17.45 -4.64 32.33
N ALA A 582 -16.25 -5.00 32.76
CA ALA A 582 -15.17 -4.06 33.03
C ALA A 582 -14.73 -3.32 31.75
N THR A 583 -14.69 -3.99 30.59
CA THR A 583 -14.42 -3.35 29.29
C THR A 583 -15.53 -2.36 28.91
N ILE A 584 -16.81 -2.70 29.10
CA ILE A 584 -17.93 -1.77 28.88
C ILE A 584 -17.85 -0.57 29.83
N GLN A 585 -17.53 -0.81 31.11
CA GLN A 585 -17.33 0.26 32.08
C GLN A 585 -16.11 1.11 31.72
N ALA A 586 -15.02 0.52 31.24
CA ALA A 586 -13.85 1.24 30.75
C ALA A 586 -14.19 2.07 29.51
N MET A 587 -14.96 1.56 28.55
CA MET A 587 -15.47 2.35 27.41
C MET A 587 -16.26 3.57 27.90
N ASN A 588 -17.18 3.37 28.84
CA ASN A 588 -17.99 4.46 29.41
C ASN A 588 -17.16 5.44 30.25
N GLN A 589 -16.19 4.95 31.03
CA GLN A 589 -15.29 5.78 31.84
C GLN A 589 -14.25 6.50 31.00
N ILE A 590 -13.78 5.93 29.90
CA ILE A 590 -12.90 6.60 28.92
C ILE A 590 -13.68 7.71 28.25
N VAL A 591 -14.93 7.50 27.83
CA VAL A 591 -15.80 8.58 27.29
C VAL A 591 -16.07 9.67 28.32
N GLN A 592 -16.30 9.32 29.60
CA GLN A 592 -16.54 10.30 30.67
C GLN A 592 -15.26 11.02 31.13
N LYS A 593 -14.13 10.32 31.26
CA LYS A 593 -12.83 10.90 31.59
C LYS A 593 -12.21 11.63 30.41
N PHE A 594 -12.55 11.30 29.17
CA PHE A 594 -12.24 12.09 27.98
C PHE A 594 -12.84 13.48 28.10
N ASN A 595 -14.14 13.57 28.43
CA ASN A 595 -14.80 14.84 28.72
C ASN A 595 -14.17 15.58 29.91
N SER A 596 -13.78 14.88 30.99
CA SER A 596 -13.15 15.49 32.16
C SER A 596 -11.71 15.96 31.92
N VAL A 597 -10.88 15.14 31.29
CA VAL A 597 -9.45 15.40 31.04
C VAL A 597 -9.27 16.45 29.94
N LEU A 598 -10.11 16.47 28.89
CA LEU A 598 -10.13 17.60 27.95
C LEU A 598 -10.60 18.88 28.62
N THR A 599 -11.60 18.82 29.52
CA THR A 599 -12.05 20.02 30.27
C THR A 599 -10.97 20.55 31.21
N ASP A 600 -10.21 19.67 31.87
CA ASP A 600 -9.11 20.08 32.76
C ASP A 600 -7.86 20.53 32.00
N ILE A 601 -7.56 19.95 30.83
CA ILE A 601 -6.48 20.40 29.94
C ILE A 601 -6.85 21.75 29.30
N LEU A 602 -8.07 21.94 28.82
CA LEU A 602 -8.55 23.21 28.25
C LEU A 602 -8.73 24.32 29.28
N ARG A 603 -8.91 23.99 30.57
CA ARG A 603 -8.91 24.96 31.68
C ARG A 603 -7.51 25.32 32.18
N SER A 604 -6.46 24.65 31.70
CA SER A 604 -5.06 24.94 32.05
C SER A 604 -4.34 25.88 31.08
N TYR A 605 -5.09 26.54 30.17
CA TYR A 605 -4.63 27.66 29.35
C TYR A 605 -5.16 29.01 29.85
#